data_AF-H2C6Q2-F1
#
_entry.id   AF-H2C6Q2-F1
#
_cell.length_a   1.000
_cell.length_b   1.000
_cell.length_c   1.000
_cell.angle_alpha   90.00
_cell.angle_beta   90.00
_cell.angle_gamma   90.00
#
_symmetry.space_group_name_H-M   'P 1'
#
loop_
_entity.id
_entity.type
_entity.pdbx_description
1 polymer ?
#
loop_
_entity_poly.entity_id
_entity_poly.type
_entity_poly.pdbx_seq_one_letter_code
_entity_poly.pdbx_strand_id
1 'polypeptide(L)'
;MSVTYNFSQECTVERIEKGELRDLLVVKIKCGEITMNLDVVSSINIFKEGGKVRTIISQQPPEYSPDDFCAHGYVVTEKRKDSFITLISFFGPVLRISSQESFTKITQLKVMDHVYFCASNV
;
A
#
# COMPACT_ATOMS: atom_id res chain seq x y z
N MET A 1 10.96 -12.70 -18.44
CA MET A 1 9.86 -13.27 -17.64
C MET A 1 8.90 -12.12 -17.36
N SER A 2 7.61 -12.26 -17.67
CA SER A 2 6.64 -11.19 -17.43
C SER A 2 6.41 -11.03 -15.93
N VAL A 3 6.64 -9.83 -15.40
CA VAL A 3 6.33 -9.54 -13.99
C VAL A 3 4.81 -9.44 -13.86
N THR A 4 4.20 -10.41 -13.17
CA THR A 4 2.76 -10.39 -12.89
C THR A 4 2.53 -9.65 -11.57
N TYR A 5 1.92 -8.48 -11.64
CA TYR A 5 1.49 -7.75 -10.45
C TYR A 5 0.16 -8.29 -9.95
N ASN A 6 0.05 -8.52 -8.64
CA ASN A 6 -1.22 -8.88 -8.01
C ASN A 6 -2.17 -7.68 -7.96
N PHE A 7 -1.61 -6.46 -7.92
CA PHE A 7 -2.31 -5.20 -8.01
C PHE A 7 -1.41 -4.15 -8.67
N SER A 8 -1.93 -3.37 -9.61
CA SER A 8 -1.23 -2.22 -10.22
C SER A 8 -2.25 -1.18 -10.64
N GLN A 9 -2.22 0.00 -10.02
CA GLN A 9 -3.19 1.05 -10.30
C GLN A 9 -2.62 2.45 -10.07
N GLU A 10 -3.04 3.40 -10.88
CA GLU A 10 -2.83 4.84 -10.62
C GLU A 10 -3.81 5.34 -9.56
N CYS A 11 -3.27 6.05 -8.60
CA CYS A 11 -3.95 6.49 -7.40
C CYS A 11 -3.61 7.95 -7.09
N THR A 12 -4.43 8.57 -6.25
CA THR A 12 -4.21 9.95 -5.79
C THR A 12 -3.88 9.94 -4.30
N VAL A 13 -2.85 10.69 -3.91
CA VAL A 13 -2.53 10.97 -2.50
C VAL A 13 -3.52 12.01 -2.00
N GLU A 14 -4.52 11.61 -1.22
CA GLU A 14 -5.59 12.49 -0.76
C GLU A 14 -5.15 13.39 0.40
N ARG A 15 -4.45 12.82 1.38
CA ARG A 15 -3.94 13.53 2.55
C ARG A 15 -2.69 12.87 3.10
N ILE A 16 -1.88 13.65 3.81
CA ILE A 16 -0.74 13.19 4.59
C ILE A 16 -0.89 13.75 6.00
N GLU A 17 -1.09 12.87 6.98
CA GLU A 17 -1.25 13.27 8.37
C GLU A 17 -0.07 12.85 9.23
N LYS A 18 0.13 13.54 10.36
CA LYS A 18 1.04 13.07 11.39
C LYS A 18 0.43 11.87 12.09
N GLY A 19 1.19 10.79 12.21
CA GLY A 19 0.84 9.65 13.02
C GLY A 19 1.02 9.93 14.52
N GLU A 20 0.58 8.97 15.33
CA GLU A 20 0.68 9.02 16.80
C GLU A 20 2.14 8.90 17.30
N LEU A 21 3.00 8.27 16.51
CA LEU A 21 4.42 8.14 16.81
C LEU A 21 5.20 9.32 16.23
N ARG A 22 6.27 9.71 16.94
CA ARG A 22 7.19 10.73 16.47
C ARG A 22 7.77 10.32 15.11
N ASP A 23 7.82 11.26 14.19
CA ASP A 23 8.38 11.10 12.84
C ASP A 23 7.65 10.05 11.98
N LEU A 24 6.41 9.70 12.32
CA LEU A 24 5.53 8.86 11.50
C LEU A 24 4.50 9.72 10.77
N LEU A 25 4.30 9.41 9.49
CA LEU A 25 3.25 9.97 8.64
C LEU A 25 2.26 8.86 8.27
N VAL A 26 0.98 9.21 8.16
CA VAL A 26 -0.07 8.35 7.60
C VAL A 26 -0.49 8.95 6.26
N VAL A 27 -0.10 8.27 5.18
CA VAL A 27 -0.39 8.68 3.80
C VAL A 27 -1.67 7.99 3.35
N LYS A 28 -2.72 8.76 3.06
CA LYS A 28 -3.97 8.25 2.53
C LYS A 28 -3.95 8.29 1.00
N ILE A 29 -4.03 7.13 0.37
CA ILE A 29 -3.96 6.95 -1.08
C ILE A 29 -5.28 6.36 -1.59
N LYS A 30 -5.87 6.96 -2.62
CA LYS A 30 -7.15 6.56 -3.21
C LYS A 30 -6.95 5.98 -4.60
N CYS A 31 -7.35 4.72 -4.78
CA CYS A 31 -7.21 3.93 -6.01
C CYS A 31 -8.60 3.47 -6.47
N GLY A 32 -9.38 4.36 -7.10
CA GLY A 32 -10.78 4.08 -7.41
C GLY A 32 -11.59 3.76 -6.14
N GLU A 33 -12.18 2.57 -6.07
CA GLU A 33 -12.96 2.11 -4.91
C GLU A 33 -12.11 1.68 -3.70
N ILE A 34 -10.79 1.56 -3.88
CA ILE A 34 -9.87 1.15 -2.82
C ILE A 34 -9.26 2.37 -2.14
N THR A 35 -9.19 2.35 -0.81
CA THR A 35 -8.46 3.35 -0.03
C THR A 35 -7.37 2.67 0.79
N MET A 36 -6.14 3.15 0.62
CA MET A 36 -4.95 2.69 1.32
C MET A 36 -4.52 3.75 2.34
N ASN A 37 -4.22 3.33 3.56
CA ASN A 37 -3.53 4.18 4.54
C ASN A 37 -2.18 3.51 4.80
N LEU A 38 -1.11 4.23 4.49
CA LEU A 38 0.26 3.74 4.58
C LEU A 38 1.01 4.50 5.66
N ASP A 39 1.58 3.76 6.60
CA ASP A 39 2.53 4.30 7.55
C ASP A 39 3.89 4.52 6.87
N VAL A 40 4.43 5.73 6.98
CA VAL A 40 5.71 6.14 6.37
C VAL A 40 6.52 6.93 7.38
N VAL A 41 7.81 6.62 7.52
CA VAL A 41 8.71 7.47 8.31
C VAL A 41 8.96 8.78 7.56
N SER A 42 8.83 9.91 8.24
CA SER A 42 8.86 11.25 7.62
C SER A 42 10.12 11.52 6.79
N SER A 43 11.26 10.96 7.21
CA SER A 43 12.56 11.12 6.53
C SER A 43 12.68 10.43 5.17
N ILE A 44 11.80 9.47 4.87
CA ILE A 44 11.77 8.71 3.61
C ILE A 44 10.49 8.96 2.80
N ASN A 45 9.71 9.99 3.18
CA ASN A 45 8.47 10.31 2.50
C ASN A 45 8.73 10.92 1.12
N ILE A 46 8.21 10.26 0.08
CA ILE A 46 8.21 10.76 -1.30
C ILE A 46 6.86 11.37 -1.72
N PHE A 47 5.83 11.19 -0.89
CA PHE A 47 4.45 11.49 -1.26
C PHE A 47 4.15 12.98 -1.09
N LYS A 48 3.27 13.49 -1.96
CA LYS A 48 2.75 14.86 -1.90
C LYS A 48 1.23 14.84 -2.03
N GLU A 49 0.53 15.59 -1.18
CA GLU A 49 -0.92 15.75 -1.27
C GLU A 49 -1.36 16.27 -2.64
N GLY A 50 -2.44 15.68 -3.18
CA GLY A 50 -2.93 15.91 -4.54
C GLY A 50 -2.08 15.26 -5.64
N GLY A 51 -0.92 14.68 -5.29
CA GLY A 51 -0.05 13.98 -6.23
C GLY A 51 -0.65 12.67 -6.72
N LYS A 52 -0.23 12.25 -7.92
CA LYS A 52 -0.57 10.94 -8.48
C LYS A 52 0.59 9.97 -8.26
N VAL A 53 0.24 8.75 -7.88
CA VAL A 53 1.20 7.66 -7.73
C VAL A 53 0.69 6.40 -8.38
N ARG A 54 1.57 5.63 -9.02
CA ARG A 54 1.27 4.26 -9.41
C ARG A 54 1.64 3.35 -8.25
N THR A 55 0.65 2.62 -7.73
CA THR A 55 0.84 1.68 -6.64
C THR A 55 0.86 0.26 -7.17
N ILE A 56 1.79 -0.55 -6.67
CA ILE A 56 2.01 -1.93 -7.07
C ILE A 56 2.04 -2.80 -5.83
N ILE A 57 1.32 -3.92 -5.85
CA ILE A 57 1.50 -5.01 -4.87
C ILE A 57 1.77 -6.30 -5.65
N SER A 58 2.80 -7.04 -5.23
CA SER A 58 3.23 -8.28 -5.90
C SER A 58 3.88 -9.26 -4.93
N GLN A 59 3.83 -10.55 -5.25
CA GLN A 59 4.59 -11.59 -4.52
C GLN A 59 6.08 -11.65 -4.94
N GLN A 60 6.43 -11.05 -6.08
CA GLN A 60 7.80 -10.93 -6.57
C GLN A 60 8.26 -9.47 -6.49
N PRO A 61 9.55 -9.19 -6.26
CA PRO A 61 10.07 -7.83 -6.28
C PRO A 61 9.74 -7.17 -7.63
N PRO A 62 9.04 -6.02 -7.66
CA PRO A 62 8.88 -5.25 -8.88
C PRO A 62 10.20 -4.55 -9.25
N GLU A 63 10.29 -4.02 -10.46
CA GLU A 63 11.33 -3.05 -10.78
C GLU A 63 11.06 -1.74 -10.02
N TYR A 64 12.11 -1.14 -9.45
CA TYR A 64 12.03 0.12 -8.71
C TYR A 64 13.29 0.96 -8.94
N SER A 65 13.15 2.26 -8.70
CA SER A 65 14.18 3.27 -8.75
C SER A 65 14.43 3.86 -7.34
N PRO A 66 15.52 4.62 -7.14
CA PRO A 66 15.78 5.29 -5.86
C PRO A 66 14.71 6.32 -5.44
N ASP A 67 13.89 6.79 -6.38
CA ASP A 67 12.84 7.78 -6.13
C ASP A 67 11.49 7.13 -5.76
N ASP A 68 11.42 5.80 -5.76
CA ASP A 68 10.24 5.03 -5.42
C ASP A 68 10.21 4.67 -3.94
N PHE A 69 9.00 4.67 -3.36
CA PHE A 69 8.79 4.11 -2.05
C PHE A 69 8.49 2.63 -2.21
N CYS A 70 9.39 1.77 -1.75
CA CYS A 70 9.20 0.33 -1.77
C CYS A 70 9.38 -0.27 -0.38
N ALA A 71 8.49 -1.20 -0.03
CA ALA A 71 8.53 -1.97 1.19
C ALA A 71 8.17 -3.42 0.89
N HIS A 72 8.56 -4.34 1.78
CA HIS A 72 8.11 -5.73 1.70
C HIS A 72 7.67 -6.21 3.08
N GLY A 73 6.80 -7.20 3.09
CA GLY A 73 6.14 -7.62 4.32
C GLY A 73 5.20 -8.78 4.10
N TYR A 74 4.23 -8.93 5.00
CA TYR A 74 3.29 -10.04 4.96
C TYR A 74 1.85 -9.55 5.05
N VAL A 75 0.97 -10.20 4.30
CA VAL A 75 -0.48 -10.05 4.48
C VAL A 75 -0.84 -10.65 5.83
N VAL A 76 -1.18 -9.83 6.81
CA VAL A 76 -1.42 -10.29 8.19
C VAL A 76 -2.83 -10.84 8.34
N THR A 77 -3.83 -10.15 7.79
CA THR A 77 -5.23 -10.54 7.92
C THR A 77 -6.09 -9.76 6.93
N GLU A 78 -7.24 -10.33 6.59
CA GLU A 78 -8.38 -9.61 6.03
C GLU A 78 -9.59 -9.85 6.92
N LYS A 79 -10.26 -8.77 7.32
CA LYS A 79 -11.47 -8.81 8.13
C LYS A 79 -12.62 -8.13 7.40
N ARG A 80 -13.82 -8.69 7.52
CA ARG A 80 -15.06 -8.07 7.04
C ARG A 80 -15.86 -7.55 8.23
N LYS A 81 -16.19 -6.26 8.19
CA LYS A 81 -17.27 -5.66 9.00
C LYS A 81 -18.28 -5.07 8.01
N ASP A 82 -18.37 -3.75 7.93
CA ASP A 82 -19.16 -3.03 6.91
C ASP A 82 -18.43 -2.96 5.56
N SER A 83 -17.10 -2.90 5.60
CA SER A 83 -16.20 -3.03 4.44
C SER A 83 -15.17 -4.13 4.70
N PHE A 84 -14.43 -4.53 3.67
CA PHE A 84 -13.23 -5.35 3.83
C PHE A 84 -12.07 -4.45 4.26
N ILE A 85 -11.28 -4.96 5.20
CA ILE A 85 -10.06 -4.33 5.68
C ILE A 85 -8.94 -5.37 5.62
N THR A 86 -7.95 -5.13 4.77
CA THR A 86 -6.76 -5.96 4.63
C THR A 86 -5.57 -5.23 5.22
N LEU A 87 -4.78 -5.93 6.04
CA LEU A 87 -3.59 -5.38 6.68
C LEU A 87 -2.35 -6.08 6.12
N ILE A 88 -1.40 -5.29 5.66
CA ILE A 88 -0.05 -5.74 5.30
C ILE A 88 0.92 -5.09 6.27
N SER A 89 1.76 -5.88 6.93
CA SER A 89 2.77 -5.37 7.86
C SER A 89 4.14 -5.39 7.22
N PHE A 90 4.85 -4.27 7.31
CA PHE A 90 6.23 -4.08 6.87
C PHE A 90 7.19 -4.08 8.08
N PHE A 91 7.01 -5.04 9.00
CA PHE A 91 7.79 -5.18 10.25
C PHE A 91 7.66 -4.00 11.23
N GLY A 92 6.50 -3.36 11.25
CA GLY A 92 6.21 -2.23 12.14
C GLY A 92 5.22 -1.29 11.46
N PRO A 93 5.64 -0.55 10.41
CA PRO A 93 4.74 0.19 9.54
C PRO A 93 3.68 -0.72 8.92
N VAL A 94 2.46 -0.22 8.81
CA VAL A 94 1.33 -0.97 8.27
C VAL A 94 0.76 -0.28 7.03
N LEU A 95 0.38 -1.09 6.06
CA LEU A 95 -0.52 -0.72 4.98
C LEU A 95 -1.92 -1.27 5.28
N ARG A 96 -2.86 -0.37 5.53
CA ARG A 96 -4.28 -0.68 5.72
C ARG A 96 -5.06 -0.39 4.44
N ILE A 97 -5.56 -1.44 3.80
CA ILE A 97 -6.36 -1.37 2.58
C ILE A 97 -7.83 -1.55 2.96
N SER A 98 -8.68 -0.61 2.54
CA SER A 98 -10.13 -0.65 2.73
C SER A 98 -10.83 -0.70 1.38
N SER A 99 -11.80 -1.60 1.22
CA SER A 99 -12.51 -1.83 -0.04
C SER A 99 -13.91 -2.42 0.20
N GLN A 100 -14.80 -2.28 -0.79
CA GLN A 100 -16.14 -2.90 -0.75
C GLN A 100 -16.11 -4.41 -1.02
N GLU A 101 -15.13 -4.84 -1.80
CA GLU A 101 -14.87 -6.24 -2.11
C GLU A 101 -13.60 -6.74 -1.40
N SER A 102 -13.48 -8.06 -1.28
CA SER A 102 -12.32 -8.71 -0.66
C SER A 102 -11.06 -8.47 -1.50
N PHE A 103 -10.11 -7.72 -0.93
CA PHE A 103 -8.86 -7.39 -1.61
C PHE A 103 -8.02 -8.64 -1.87
N THR A 104 -7.95 -9.55 -0.89
CA THR A 104 -7.24 -10.83 -1.03
C THR A 104 -7.82 -11.71 -2.14
N LYS A 105 -9.15 -11.72 -2.33
CA LYS A 105 -9.77 -12.43 -3.46
C LYS A 105 -9.46 -11.79 -4.81
N ILE A 106 -9.56 -10.46 -4.92
CA ILE A 106 -9.28 -9.73 -6.16
C ILE A 106 -7.83 -9.93 -6.59
N THR A 107 -6.90 -9.88 -5.64
CA THR A 107 -5.46 -9.96 -5.88
C THR A 107 -4.89 -11.38 -5.84
N GLN A 108 -5.72 -12.37 -5.48
CA GLN A 108 -5.35 -13.76 -5.21
C GLN A 108 -4.28 -13.95 -4.13
N LEU A 109 -4.07 -12.93 -3.29
CA LEU A 109 -3.17 -13.00 -2.14
C LEU A 109 -3.82 -13.78 -1.00
N LYS A 110 -3.00 -14.46 -0.20
CA LYS A 110 -3.43 -15.18 0.99
C LYS A 110 -2.83 -14.55 2.24
N VAL A 111 -3.49 -14.80 3.37
CA VAL A 111 -2.91 -14.48 4.68
C VAL A 111 -1.59 -15.24 4.84
N MET A 112 -0.58 -14.54 5.36
CA MET A 112 0.82 -14.94 5.45
C MET A 112 1.61 -14.95 4.15
N ASP A 113 1.03 -14.53 3.01
CA ASP A 113 1.83 -14.33 1.81
C ASP A 113 2.84 -13.19 2.02
N HIS A 114 4.08 -13.45 1.60
CA HIS A 114 5.09 -12.41 1.47
C HIS A 114 4.79 -11.55 0.24
N VAL A 115 4.83 -10.24 0.41
CA VAL A 115 4.47 -9.27 -0.61
C VAL A 115 5.42 -8.08 -0.62
N TYR A 116 5.57 -7.49 -1.80
CA TYR A 116 6.22 -6.21 -2.05
C TYR A 116 5.14 -5.18 -2.34
N PHE A 117 5.29 -3.99 -1.77
CA PHE A 117 4.51 -2.80 -2.10
C PHE A 117 5.46 -1.75 -2.65
N CYS A 118 5.16 -1.19 -3.80
CA CYS A 118 5.88 -0.04 -4.34
C CYS A 118 4.90 1.06 -4.76
N ALA A 119 5.32 2.31 -4.58
CA ALA A 119 4.62 3.48 -5.07
C ALA A 119 5.60 4.43 -5.77
N SER A 120 5.25 4.80 -7.00
CA SER A 120 6.05 5.66 -7.87
C SER A 120 5.25 6.90 -8.24
N ASN A 121 5.86 8.08 -8.19
CA ASN A 121 5.22 9.31 -8.67
C ASN A 121 4.97 9.20 -10.19
N VAL A 122 3.80 9.70 -10.64
CA VAL A 122 3.39 9.73 -12.07
C VAL A 122 3.42 11.15 -12.60
#